data_AF-A0A2N2AMR0-F1
#
_entry.id   AF-A0A2N2AMR0-F1
#
_cell.length_a   1.000
_cell.length_b   1.000
_cell.length_c   1.000
_cell.angle_alpha   90.00
_cell.angle_beta   90.00
_cell.angle_gamma   90.00
#
_symmetry.space_group_name_H-M   'P 1'
#
loop_
_entity.id
_entity.type
_entity.pdbx_description
1 polymer ?
#
loop_
_entity_poly.entity_id
_entity_poly.type
_entity_poly.pdbx_seq_one_letter_code
_entity_poly.pdbx_strand_id
1 'polypeptide(L)'
;MGGLSMDNHPSAAVSALIGRALEQAAARGLTVEMVADKMTVLMGVRVTAQQVQGWADPARTTFNVSAAHVPAFETVCGTTALTEWLAAMRDATVVFGVDVLHAHLGRLIRENDDIQQTISALHEAIEHHNASSDAGGEE
;
A
#
# COMPACT_ATOMS: atom_id res chain seq x y z
N MET A 1 16.41 5.02 7.55
CA MET A 1 16.70 4.79 6.12
C MET A 1 17.61 3.58 6.01
N GLY A 2 17.04 2.39 5.90
CA GLY A 2 17.80 1.15 5.69
C GLY A 2 17.85 0.87 4.20
N GLY A 3 19.05 0.89 3.62
CA GLY A 3 19.26 0.60 2.21
C GLY A 3 18.69 -0.76 1.84
N LEU A 4 17.91 -0.79 0.76
CA LEU A 4 17.54 -2.01 0.06
C LEU A 4 18.84 -2.64 -0.47
N SER A 5 19.37 -3.62 0.27
CA SER A 5 20.45 -4.47 -0.20
C SER A 5 20.02 -5.11 -1.53
N MET A 6 20.88 -4.99 -2.54
CA MET A 6 20.71 -5.56 -3.89
C MET A 6 20.71 -7.10 -3.91
N ASP A 7 20.77 -7.76 -2.75
CA ASP A 7 20.92 -9.22 -2.65
C ASP A 7 19.56 -9.96 -2.56
N ASN A 8 18.43 -9.26 -2.62
CA ASN A 8 17.10 -9.88 -2.47
C ASN A 8 16.34 -9.91 -3.81
N HIS A 9 16.53 -10.98 -4.59
CA HIS A 9 15.79 -11.19 -5.83
C HIS A 9 14.27 -11.11 -5.57
N PRO A 10 13.47 -10.34 -6.34
CA PRO A 10 12.05 -10.11 -6.04
C PRO A 10 11.24 -11.39 -5.83
N SER A 11 11.54 -12.44 -6.61
CA SER A 11 10.96 -13.79 -6.43
C SER A 11 11.22 -14.36 -5.03
N ALA A 12 12.45 -14.28 -4.49
CA ALA A 12 12.76 -14.79 -3.15
C ALA A 12 12.03 -14.00 -2.05
N ALA A 13 11.92 -12.68 -2.21
CA ALA A 13 11.15 -11.85 -1.29
C ALA A 13 9.67 -12.23 -1.27
N VAL A 14 9.08 -12.44 -2.45
CA VAL A 14 7.68 -12.90 -2.61
C VAL A 14 7.48 -14.28 -1.99
N SER A 15 8.35 -15.25 -2.27
CA SER A 15 8.25 -16.59 -1.68
C SER A 15 8.35 -16.55 -0.15
N ALA A 16 9.25 -15.74 0.41
CA ALA A 16 9.34 -15.56 1.85
C ALA A 16 8.09 -14.91 2.46
N LEU A 17 7.47 -13.95 1.76
CA LEU A 17 6.20 -13.33 2.19
C LEU A 17 5.06 -14.35 2.18
N ILE A 18 4.96 -15.17 1.13
CA ILE A 18 3.95 -16.24 1.04
C ILE A 18 4.17 -17.27 2.14
N GLY A 19 5.41 -17.71 2.37
CA GLY A 19 5.75 -18.64 3.46
C GLY A 19 5.28 -18.12 4.82
N ARG A 20 5.64 -16.88 5.17
CA ARG A 20 5.17 -16.25 6.41
C ARG A 20 3.65 -16.12 6.50
N ALA A 21 2.98 -15.77 5.40
CA ALA A 21 1.53 -15.69 5.37
C ALA A 21 0.86 -17.05 5.61
N LEU A 22 1.43 -18.13 5.07
CA LEU A 22 0.97 -19.50 5.30
C LEU A 22 1.22 -19.94 6.75
N GLU A 23 2.37 -19.61 7.34
CA GLU A 23 2.64 -19.87 8.76
C GLU A 23 1.63 -19.15 9.67
N GLN A 24 1.33 -17.88 9.39
CA GLN A 24 0.32 -17.09 10.11
C GLN A 24 -1.11 -17.63 9.89
N ALA A 25 -1.41 -18.16 8.71
CA ALA A 25 -2.68 -18.85 8.44
C ALA A 25 -2.79 -20.16 9.21
N ALA A 26 -1.72 -20.96 9.23
CA ALA A 26 -1.65 -22.20 10.00
C ALA A 26 -1.83 -21.95 11.50
N ALA A 27 -1.24 -20.89 12.04
CA ALA A 27 -1.44 -20.47 13.43
C ALA A 27 -2.91 -20.14 13.78
N ARG A 28 -3.74 -19.83 12.78
CA ARG A 28 -5.19 -19.60 12.91
C ARG A 28 -6.03 -20.82 12.52
N GLY A 29 -5.41 -21.98 12.28
CA GLY A 29 -6.07 -23.22 11.93
C GLY A 29 -6.41 -23.40 10.45
N LEU A 30 -5.82 -22.62 9.55
CA LEU A 30 -5.96 -22.83 8.10
C LEU A 30 -4.81 -23.70 7.58
N THR A 31 -5.13 -24.87 7.04
CA THR A 31 -4.14 -25.68 6.31
C THR A 31 -3.95 -25.15 4.89
N VAL A 32 -2.87 -25.56 4.22
CA VAL A 32 -2.59 -25.13 2.84
C VAL A 32 -3.66 -25.64 1.86
N GLU A 33 -4.22 -26.82 2.11
CA GLU A 33 -5.36 -27.37 1.36
C GLU A 33 -6.58 -26.47 1.50
N MET A 34 -6.92 -26.07 2.73
CA MET A 34 -8.03 -25.14 2.99
C MET A 34 -7.81 -23.78 2.32
N VAL A 35 -6.56 -23.30 2.27
CA VAL A 35 -6.21 -22.07 1.56
C VAL A 35 -6.49 -22.22 0.06
N ALA A 36 -6.00 -23.30 -0.56
CA ALA A 36 -6.19 -23.56 -1.98
C ALA A 36 -7.67 -23.74 -2.36
N ASP A 37 -8.45 -24.43 -1.53
CA ASP A 37 -9.89 -24.62 -1.74
C ASP A 37 -10.65 -23.29 -1.65
N LYS A 38 -10.36 -22.47 -0.63
CA LYS A 38 -10.97 -21.14 -0.50
C LYS A 38 -10.57 -20.20 -1.64
N MET A 39 -9.31 -20.24 -2.09
CA MET A 39 -8.87 -19.49 -3.27
C MET A 39 -9.61 -19.95 -4.53
N THR A 40 -9.80 -21.25 -4.71
CA THR A 40 -10.56 -21.80 -5.85
C THR A 40 -11.97 -21.27 -5.90
N VAL A 41 -12.66 -21.22 -4.75
CA VAL A 41 -14.00 -20.65 -4.63
C VAL A 41 -14.02 -19.17 -5.01
N LEU A 42 -13.07 -18.38 -4.49
CA LEU A 42 -12.99 -16.93 -4.77
C LEU A 42 -12.66 -16.62 -6.23
N MET A 43 -11.79 -17.41 -6.85
CA MET A 43 -11.29 -17.13 -8.19
C MET A 43 -12.14 -17.77 -9.30
N GLY A 44 -12.99 -18.74 -8.97
CA GLY A 44 -13.73 -19.53 -9.97
C GLY A 44 -12.83 -20.43 -10.85
N VAL A 45 -11.54 -20.53 -10.53
CA VAL A 45 -10.56 -21.38 -11.21
C VAL A 45 -9.83 -22.23 -10.18
N ARG A 46 -9.51 -23.47 -10.55
CA ARG A 46 -8.87 -24.42 -9.62
C ARG A 46 -7.46 -23.96 -9.25
N VAL A 47 -7.24 -23.82 -7.95
CA VAL A 47 -5.93 -23.62 -7.31
C VAL A 47 -5.63 -24.86 -6.48
N THR A 48 -4.43 -25.41 -6.61
CA THR A 48 -4.02 -26.61 -5.87
C THR A 48 -3.10 -26.28 -4.69
N ALA A 49 -3.13 -27.10 -3.64
CA ALA A 49 -2.22 -26.96 -2.51
C ALA A 49 -0.74 -27.00 -2.95
N GLN A 50 -0.40 -27.83 -3.94
CA GLN A 50 0.94 -27.90 -4.51
C GLN A 50 1.35 -26.58 -5.20
N GLN A 51 0.42 -25.88 -5.85
CA GLN A 51 0.69 -24.55 -6.40
C GLN A 51 1.01 -23.56 -5.26
N VAL A 52 0.18 -23.53 -4.22
CA VAL A 52 0.36 -22.63 -3.07
C VAL A 52 1.69 -22.88 -2.35
N GLN A 53 2.02 -24.15 -2.06
CA GLN A 53 3.31 -24.52 -1.48
C GLN A 53 4.48 -24.15 -2.40
N GLY A 54 4.32 -24.36 -3.71
CA GLY A 54 5.34 -24.03 -4.69
C GLY A 54 5.68 -22.54 -4.69
N TRP A 55 4.70 -21.66 -4.47
CA TRP A 55 4.95 -20.23 -4.42
C TRP A 55 5.78 -19.81 -3.19
N ALA A 56 5.67 -20.55 -2.08
CA ALA A 56 6.42 -20.29 -0.85
C ALA A 56 7.87 -20.81 -0.89
N ASP A 57 8.23 -21.64 -1.88
CA ASP A 57 9.53 -22.29 -1.97
C ASP A 57 10.58 -21.38 -2.62
N PRO A 58 11.57 -20.86 -1.86
CA PRO A 58 12.58 -19.96 -2.40
C PRO A 58 13.53 -20.64 -3.40
N ALA A 59 13.61 -21.98 -3.43
CA ALA A 59 14.41 -22.71 -4.41
C ALA A 59 13.73 -22.77 -5.78
N ARG A 60 12.42 -22.50 -5.87
CA ARG A 60 11.63 -22.56 -7.11
C ARG A 60 11.40 -21.17 -7.69
N THR A 61 12.49 -20.51 -8.08
CA THR A 61 12.49 -19.12 -8.58
C THR A 61 11.64 -18.87 -9.83
N THR A 62 11.32 -19.91 -10.60
CA THR A 62 10.42 -19.85 -11.77
C THR A 62 8.96 -20.14 -11.45
N PHE A 63 8.66 -20.62 -10.23
CA PHE A 63 7.33 -21.01 -9.80
C PHE A 63 6.72 -19.93 -8.90
N ASN A 64 6.54 -18.73 -9.44
CA ASN A 64 6.03 -17.58 -8.71
C ASN A 64 4.50 -17.54 -8.70
N VAL A 65 3.94 -16.93 -7.65
CA VAL A 65 2.52 -16.56 -7.64
C VAL A 65 2.24 -15.58 -8.79
N SER A 66 1.16 -15.81 -9.53
CA SER A 66 0.70 -14.84 -10.52
C SER A 66 0.00 -13.68 -9.83
N ALA A 67 0.17 -12.46 -10.34
CA ALA A 67 -0.47 -11.25 -9.80
C ALA A 67 -2.00 -11.41 -9.66
N ALA A 68 -2.64 -12.21 -10.52
CA ALA A 68 -4.08 -12.48 -10.44
C ALA A 68 -4.49 -13.31 -9.21
N HIS A 69 -3.57 -14.07 -8.62
CA HIS A 69 -3.84 -14.91 -7.44
C HIS A 69 -3.58 -14.15 -6.13
N VAL A 70 -2.83 -13.05 -6.16
CA VAL A 70 -2.45 -12.29 -4.96
C VAL A 70 -3.66 -11.82 -4.16
N PRO A 71 -4.70 -11.19 -4.74
CA PRO A 71 -5.84 -10.72 -3.95
C PRO A 71 -6.60 -11.85 -3.26
N ALA A 72 -6.78 -12.99 -3.95
CA ALA A 72 -7.44 -14.16 -3.38
C ALA A 72 -6.61 -14.78 -2.25
N PHE A 73 -5.29 -14.91 -2.44
CA PHE A 73 -4.38 -15.41 -1.43
C PHE A 73 -4.38 -14.52 -0.17
N GLU A 74 -4.20 -13.21 -0.35
CA GLU A 74 -4.20 -12.20 0.72
C GLU A 74 -5.52 -12.19 1.50
N THR A 75 -6.65 -12.28 0.79
CA THR A 75 -7.98 -12.37 1.41
C THR A 75 -8.11 -13.63 2.28
N VAL A 76 -7.75 -14.79 1.75
CA VAL A 76 -7.88 -16.08 2.46
C VAL A 76 -6.90 -16.16 3.63
N CYS A 77 -5.68 -15.69 3.44
CA CYS A 77 -4.65 -15.63 4.46
C CYS A 77 -4.79 -14.39 5.37
N GLY A 78 -5.81 -13.54 5.20
CA GLY A 78 -6.05 -12.35 6.02
C GLY A 78 -4.80 -11.48 6.20
N THR A 79 -4.10 -11.17 5.11
CA THR A 79 -2.86 -10.39 5.09
C THR A 79 -2.84 -9.46 3.89
N THR A 80 -2.04 -8.40 3.95
CA THR A 80 -1.83 -7.41 2.88
C THR A 80 -0.36 -7.28 2.50
N ALA A 81 0.48 -8.21 2.97
CA ALA A 81 1.93 -8.09 2.91
C ALA A 81 2.52 -8.09 1.49
N LEU A 82 1.89 -8.76 0.52
CA LEU A 82 2.33 -8.74 -0.88
C LEU A 82 1.98 -7.40 -1.53
N THR A 83 0.79 -6.88 -1.25
CA THR A 83 0.34 -5.56 -1.74
C THR A 83 1.17 -4.43 -1.12
N GLU A 84 1.47 -4.50 0.17
CA GLU A 84 2.36 -3.55 0.86
C GLU A 84 3.78 -3.60 0.31
N TRP A 85 4.33 -4.81 0.10
CA TRP A 85 5.65 -4.96 -0.51
C TRP A 85 5.71 -4.36 -1.92
N LEU A 86 4.68 -4.57 -2.75
CA LEU A 86 4.59 -4.00 -4.09
C LEU A 86 4.55 -2.47 -4.05
N ALA A 87 3.83 -1.88 -3.09
CA ALA A 87 3.80 -0.43 -2.91
C ALA A 87 5.14 0.12 -2.40
N ALA A 88 5.78 -0.56 -1.46
CA ALA A 88 7.08 -0.18 -0.92
C ALA A 88 8.17 -0.16 -1.99
N MET A 89 8.12 -1.05 -2.99
CA MET A 89 9.03 -0.99 -4.14
C MET A 89 8.91 0.30 -4.97
N ARG A 90 7.84 1.08 -4.78
CA ARG A 90 7.56 2.34 -5.47
C ARG A 90 7.56 3.53 -4.51
N ASP A 91 8.12 3.36 -3.31
CA ASP A 91 8.06 4.33 -2.22
C ASP A 91 6.63 4.78 -1.89
N ALA A 92 5.65 3.91 -2.14
CA ALA A 92 4.24 4.14 -1.87
C ALA A 92 3.80 3.40 -0.60
N THR A 93 2.75 3.92 0.03
CA THR A 93 2.07 3.29 1.17
C THR A 93 0.65 2.92 0.76
N VAL A 94 0.22 1.70 1.09
CA VAL A 94 -1.18 1.29 0.94
C VAL A 94 -1.89 1.41 2.29
N VAL A 95 -3.10 1.96 2.26
CA VAL A 95 -4.00 2.04 3.41
C VAL A 95 -5.28 1.29 3.07
N PHE A 96 -5.84 0.58 4.05
CA PHE A 96 -7.03 -0.26 3.87
C PHE A 96 -8.12 0.11 4.89
N GLY A 97 -9.39 -0.05 4.52
CA GLY A 97 -10.51 0.16 5.44
C GLY A 97 -10.62 1.59 5.98
N VAL A 98 -10.90 1.74 7.28
CA VAL A 98 -11.12 3.05 7.93
C VAL A 98 -9.89 3.95 7.87
N ASP A 99 -8.68 3.38 7.80
CA ASP A 99 -7.44 4.15 7.69
C ASP A 99 -7.34 4.93 6.39
N VAL A 100 -8.08 4.51 5.35
CA VAL A 100 -8.26 5.28 4.11
C VAL A 100 -8.93 6.62 4.40
N LEU A 101 -9.99 6.63 5.23
CA LEU A 101 -10.70 7.85 5.59
C LEU A 101 -9.81 8.80 6.40
N HIS A 102 -9.04 8.27 7.36
CA HIS A 102 -8.06 9.07 8.11
C HIS A 102 -6.97 9.65 7.22
N ALA A 103 -6.42 8.86 6.29
CA ALA A 103 -5.40 9.34 5.35
C ALA A 103 -5.95 10.43 4.42
N HIS A 104 -7.18 10.27 3.93
CA HIS A 104 -7.86 11.29 3.13
C HIS A 104 -8.15 12.56 3.94
N LEU A 105 -8.67 12.44 5.15
CA LEU A 105 -8.91 13.58 6.04
C LEU A 105 -7.62 14.36 6.31
N GLY A 106 -6.53 13.66 6.65
CA GLY A 106 -5.23 14.29 6.88
C GLY A 106 -4.68 15.01 5.64
N ARG A 107 -4.97 14.52 4.43
CA ARG A 107 -4.62 15.21 3.18
C ARG A 107 -5.43 16.49 3.01
N LEU A 108 -6.75 16.42 3.19
CA LEU A 108 -7.64 17.58 3.09
C LEU A 108 -7.31 18.67 4.10
N ILE A 109 -6.89 18.30 5.32
CA ILE A 109 -6.43 19.27 6.32
C ILE A 109 -5.18 20.00 5.84
N ARG A 110 -4.17 19.30 5.33
CA ARG A 110 -2.97 19.94 4.79
C ARG A 110 -3.28 20.86 3.61
N GLU A 111 -4.14 20.41 2.70
CA GLU A 111 -4.60 21.26 1.59
C GLU A 111 -5.33 22.51 2.10
N ASN A 112 -6.12 22.39 3.17
CA ASN A 112 -6.78 23.54 3.79
C ASN A 112 -5.78 24.50 4.42
N ASP A 113 -4.78 23.99 5.15
CA ASP A 113 -3.73 24.80 5.77
C ASP A 113 -2.95 25.58 4.71
N ASP A 114 -2.58 24.94 3.60
CA ASP A 114 -1.91 25.60 2.46
C ASP A 114 -2.77 26.71 1.84
N ILE A 115 -4.09 26.45 1.71
CA ILE A 115 -5.06 27.45 1.22
C ILE A 115 -5.18 28.62 2.20
N GLN A 116 -5.28 28.37 3.51
CA GLN A 116 -5.38 29.42 4.52
C GLN A 116 -4.13 30.29 4.54
N GLN A 117 -2.95 29.68 4.44
CA GLN A 117 -1.69 30.42 4.34
C GLN A 117 -1.66 31.30 3.09
N THR A 118 -2.17 30.81 1.97
CA THR A 118 -2.31 31.59 0.74
C THR A 118 -3.29 32.76 0.91
N ILE A 119 -4.44 32.55 1.56
CA ILE A 119 -5.43 33.60 1.85
C ILE A 119 -4.81 34.71 2.71
N SER A 120 -4.12 34.34 3.79
CA SER A 120 -3.46 35.31 4.67
C SER A 120 -2.44 36.14 3.91
N ALA A 121 -1.59 35.50 3.09
CA ALA A 121 -0.60 36.20 2.28
C ALA A 121 -1.25 37.17 1.26
N LEU A 122 -2.38 36.80 0.67
CA LEU A 122 -3.12 37.68 -0.24
C LEU A 122 -3.76 38.87 0.48
N HIS A 123 -4.30 38.68 1.69
CA HIS A 123 -4.81 39.78 2.50
C HIS A 123 -3.71 40.79 2.84
N GLU A 124 -2.54 40.31 3.29
CA GLU A 124 -1.39 41.17 3.57
C GLU A 124 -0.93 41.95 2.33
N ALA A 125 -0.90 41.30 1.16
CA ALA A 125 -0.56 41.95 -0.10
C ALA A 125 -1.57 43.04 -0.50
N ILE A 126 -2.88 42.80 -0.29
CA ILE A 126 -3.93 43.78 -0.55
C ILE A 126 -3.81 44.98 0.39
N GLU A 127 -3.58 44.75 1.68
CA GLU A 127 -3.39 45.81 2.67
C GLU A 127 -2.17 46.68 2.33
N HIS A 128 -1.06 46.05 1.95
CA HIS A 128 0.13 46.76 1.52
C HIS A 128 -0.12 47.60 0.26
N HIS A 129 -0.85 47.06 -0.72
CA HIS A 129 -1.24 47.81 -1.92
C HIS A 129 -2.11 49.02 -1.59
N ASN A 130 -3.14 48.85 -0.76
CA ASN A 130 -4.01 49.95 -0.33
C ASN A 130 -3.24 51.05 0.41
N ALA A 131 -2.38 50.67 1.36
CA ALA A 131 -1.53 51.61 2.09
C ALA A 131 -0.57 52.40 1.18
N SER A 132 -0.04 51.75 0.12
CA SER A 132 0.82 52.41 -0.87
C SER A 132 0.05 53.35 -1.82
N SER A 133 -1.24 53.06 -2.06
CA SER A 133 -2.11 53.91 -2.89
C SER A 133 -2.55 55.18 -2.14
N ASP A 134 -2.83 55.08 -0.83
CA ASP A 134 -3.26 56.23 -0.02
C ASP A 134 -2.12 57.24 0.21
N ALA A 135 -0.86 56.81 0.21
CA ALA A 135 0.31 57.69 0.37
C ALA A 135 0.68 58.48 -0.90
N GLY A 136 0.13 58.13 -2.08
CA GLY A 136 0.43 58.76 -3.36
C GLY A 136 -0.58 59.82 -3.82
N GLY A 137 -1.60 60.13 -3.01
CA GLY A 137 -2.74 60.98 -3.38
C GLY A 137 -2.72 62.43 -2.89
N GLU A 138 -1.63 62.92 -2.29
CA GLU A 138 -1.54 64.28 -1.71
C GLU A 138 -0.81 65.34 -2.57
N GLU A 139 -0.61 65.12 -3.88
CA GLU A 139 -0.05 66.16 -4.78
C GLU A 139 -1.09 67.13 -5.36
#